data_AF-A0A316RUI2-F1
#
_entry.id   AF-A0A316RUI2-F1
#
_cell.length_a   1.000
_cell.length_b   1.000
_cell.length_c   1.000
_cell.angle_alpha   90.00
_cell.angle_beta   90.00
_cell.angle_gamma   90.00
#
_symmetry.space_group_name_H-M   'P 1'
#
loop_
_entity.id
_entity.type
_entity.pdbx_description
1 polymer ?
#
loop_
_entity_poly.entity_id
_entity_poly.type
_entity_poly.pdbx_seq_one_letter_code
_entity_poly.pdbx_strand_id
1 'polypeptide(L)'
;MARVDTSKYQTFPQITERLDDIVSQVRDKDISLERSLDLFDEAIALGSKAVDMVDATDFSPEEAAQLEEQAADKGKGAVAADGVAGDGEGADEQGDSSSKDTPAKENA
;
A
#
# COMPACT_ATOMS: atom_id res chain seq x y z
N MET A 1 10.64 1.79 13.41
CA MET A 1 9.16 1.82 13.56
C MET A 1 8.73 0.56 14.28
N ALA A 2 8.01 0.68 15.39
CA ALA A 2 7.36 -0.47 16.00
C ALA A 2 6.36 -1.03 14.99
N ARG A 3 6.41 -2.33 14.70
CA ARG A 3 5.38 -2.93 13.83
C ARG A 3 4.05 -2.84 14.57
N VAL A 4 3.09 -2.18 13.96
CA VAL A 4 1.71 -2.20 14.43
C VAL A 4 1.18 -3.63 14.32
N ASP A 5 0.69 -4.19 15.41
CA ASP A 5 0.09 -5.52 15.43
C ASP A 5 -1.40 -5.45 15.05
N THR A 6 -1.69 -5.73 13.78
CA THR A 6 -3.05 -5.80 13.22
C THR A 6 -3.63 -7.22 13.21
N SER A 7 -2.92 -8.19 13.81
CA SER A 7 -3.29 -9.62 13.78
C SER A 7 -4.60 -9.92 14.51
N LYS A 8 -5.05 -9.03 15.41
CA LYS A 8 -6.31 -9.17 16.14
C LYS A 8 -7.57 -8.91 15.30
N TYR A 9 -7.46 -8.20 14.18
CA TYR A 9 -8.63 -7.82 13.37
C TYR A 9 -8.70 -8.70 12.12
N GLN A 10 -9.48 -9.78 12.17
CA GLN A 10 -9.51 -10.81 11.12
C GLN A 10 -10.67 -10.66 10.15
N THR A 11 -11.66 -9.82 10.48
CA THR A 11 -12.85 -9.62 9.64
C THR A 11 -13.02 -8.15 9.30
N PHE A 12 -13.67 -7.87 8.17
CA PHE A 12 -13.92 -6.50 7.72
C PHE A 12 -14.66 -5.65 8.77
N PRO A 13 -15.73 -6.11 9.45
CA PRO A 13 -16.41 -5.32 10.48
C PRO A 13 -15.52 -4.95 11.68
N GLN A 14 -14.62 -5.86 12.09
CA GLN A 14 -13.68 -5.58 13.17
C GLN A 14 -12.66 -4.50 12.77
N ILE A 15 -12.23 -4.52 11.51
CA ILE A 15 -11.33 -3.51 10.97
C ILE A 15 -12.03 -2.15 10.91
N THR A 16 -13.28 -2.10 10.44
CA THR A 16 -14.04 -0.84 10.36
C THR A 16 -14.35 -0.25 11.73
N GLU A 17 -14.76 -1.07 12.70
CA GLU A 17 -14.99 -0.62 14.08
C GLU A 17 -13.71 -0.02 14.69
N ARG A 18 -12.56 -0.64 14.45
CA ARG A 18 -11.27 -0.09 14.91
C ARG A 18 -10.91 1.23 14.21
N LEU A 19 -11.16 1.35 12.91
CA LEU A 19 -10.90 2.60 12.19
C LEU A 19 -11.76 3.75 12.75
N ASP A 20 -13.02 3.48 13.09
CA ASP A 20 -13.91 4.46 13.72
C ASP A 20 -13.40 4.88 15.12
N ASP A 21 -12.94 3.92 15.93
CA ASP A 21 -12.31 4.21 17.23
C ASP A 21 -11.05 5.08 17.09
N ILE A 22 -10.23 4.82 16.07
CA ILE A 22 -9.04 5.62 15.77
C ILE A 22 -9.46 7.05 15.39
N VAL A 23 -10.46 7.21 14.53
CA VAL A 23 -11.00 8.52 14.16
C VAL A 23 -11.50 9.28 15.40
N SER A 24 -12.21 8.61 16.31
CA SER A 24 -12.65 9.24 17.56
C SER A 24 -11.47 9.73 18.41
N GLN A 25 -10.41 8.93 18.54
CA GLN A 25 -9.22 9.27 19.33
C GLN A 25 -8.41 10.40 18.72
N VAL A 26 -8.18 10.40 17.40
CA VAL A 26 -7.38 11.45 16.71
C VAL A 26 -8.09 12.81 16.72
N ARG A 27 -9.42 12.82 16.83
CA ARG A 27 -10.20 14.06 16.97
C ARG A 27 -10.18 14.64 18.37
N ASP A 28 -9.77 13.86 19.37
CA ASP A 28 -9.58 14.34 20.72
C ASP A 28 -8.41 15.34 20.76
N LYS A 29 -8.58 16.45 21.49
CA LYS A 29 -7.55 17.48 21.62
C LYS A 29 -6.55 17.15 22.74
N ASP A 30 -6.89 16.18 23.59
CA ASP A 30 -6.05 15.76 24.71
C ASP A 30 -5.04 14.66 24.29
N ILE A 31 -5.07 14.23 23.03
CA ILE A 31 -4.10 13.27 22.48
C ILE A 31 -2.83 14.01 22.01
N SER A 32 -1.66 13.43 22.27
CA SER A 32 -0.40 13.99 21.76
C SER A 32 -0.24 13.73 20.26
N LEU A 33 0.54 14.58 19.59
CA LEU A 33 0.84 14.39 18.16
C LEU A 33 1.51 13.04 17.89
N GLU A 34 2.46 12.63 18.71
CA GLU A 34 3.14 11.33 18.57
C GLU A 34 2.12 10.17 18.63
N ARG A 35 1.20 10.21 19.60
CA ARG A 35 0.15 9.22 19.75
C ARG A 35 -0.81 9.23 18.54
N SER A 36 -1.13 10.40 17.99
CA SER A 36 -1.91 10.50 16.75
C SER A 36 -1.19 9.91 15.55
N LEU A 37 0.13 10.09 15.44
CA LEU A 37 0.93 9.50 14.36
C LEU A 37 0.99 7.98 14.47
N ASP A 38 1.16 7.43 15.68
CA ASP A 38 1.10 5.98 15.91
C ASP A 38 -0.27 5.40 15.49
N LEU A 39 -1.36 6.09 15.82
CA LEU A 39 -2.71 5.69 15.42
C LEU A 39 -2.92 5.80 13.90
N PHE A 40 -2.26 6.75 13.25
CA PHE A 40 -2.32 6.92 11.80
C PHE A 40 -1.61 5.76 11.09
N ASP A 41 -0.43 5.35 11.57
CA ASP A 41 0.28 4.17 11.08
C ASP A 41 -0.56 2.89 11.30
N GLU A 42 -1.28 2.80 12.44
CA GLU A 42 -2.23 1.70 12.66
C GLU A 42 -3.36 1.72 11.63
N ALA A 43 -3.95 2.88 11.34
CA ALA A 43 -4.99 3.01 10.35
C ALA A 43 -4.53 2.64 8.93
N ILE A 44 -3.29 3.00 8.55
CA ILE A 44 -2.71 2.61 7.26
C ILE A 44 -2.60 1.09 7.16
N ALA A 45 -2.06 0.43 8.18
CA ALA A 45 -1.91 -1.02 8.20
C ALA A 45 -3.27 -1.75 8.15
N LEU A 46 -4.28 -1.22 8.83
CA LEU A 46 -5.65 -1.73 8.80
C LEU A 46 -6.33 -1.51 7.43
N GLY A 47 -6.12 -0.33 6.84
CA GLY A 47 -6.62 0.00 5.51
C GLY A 47 -6.05 -0.92 4.43
N SER A 48 -4.74 -1.15 4.43
CA SER A 48 -4.09 -2.10 3.52
C SER A 48 -4.68 -3.50 3.66
N LYS A 49 -4.85 -3.99 4.90
CA LYS A 49 -5.47 -5.29 5.16
C LYS A 49 -6.92 -5.38 4.68
N ALA A 50 -7.69 -4.31 4.84
CA ALA A 50 -9.07 -4.27 4.36
C ALA A 50 -9.14 -4.32 2.83
N VAL A 51 -8.24 -3.61 2.13
CA VAL A 51 -8.12 -3.69 0.67
C VAL A 51 -7.75 -5.11 0.23
N ASP A 52 -6.73 -5.71 0.86
CA ASP A 52 -6.34 -7.10 0.56
C ASP A 52 -7.50 -8.09 0.75
N MET A 53 -8.35 -7.88 1.76
CA MET A 53 -9.52 -8.72 2.04
C MET A 53 -10.64 -8.56 0.99
N VAL A 54 -10.82 -7.34 0.45
CA VAL A 54 -11.75 -7.09 -0.65
C VAL A 54 -11.22 -7.70 -1.95
N ASP A 55 -9.92 -7.57 -2.21
CA ASP A 55 -9.26 -8.14 -3.38
C ASP A 55 -9.24 -9.68 -3.34
N ALA A 56 -9.15 -10.27 -2.15
CA ALA A 56 -9.17 -11.73 -1.96
C ALA A 56 -10.50 -12.40 -2.34
N THR A 57 -11.54 -11.62 -2.68
CA THR A 57 -12.79 -12.07 -3.33
C THR A 57 -13.25 -13.49 -2.96
N ASP A 58 -14.06 -13.62 -1.90
CA ASP A 58 -14.74 -14.87 -1.55
C ASP A 58 -15.85 -15.17 -2.59
N PHE A 59 -15.46 -15.66 -3.76
CA PHE A 59 -16.39 -16.17 -4.76
C PHE A 59 -17.08 -17.42 -4.21
N SER A 60 -18.40 -17.51 -4.43
CA SER A 60 -19.08 -18.80 -4.32
C SER A 60 -18.36 -19.84 -5.20
N PRO A 61 -18.33 -21.14 -4.84
CA PRO A 61 -17.77 -22.19 -5.70
C PRO A 61 -18.28 -22.13 -7.14
N GLU A 62 -19.54 -21.71 -7.33
CA GLU A 62 -20.15 -21.51 -8.65
C GLU A 62 -19.61 -20.27 -9.39
N GLU A 63 -19.31 -19.19 -8.68
CA GLU A 63 -18.75 -17.96 -9.27
C GLU A 63 -17.27 -18.14 -9.58
N ALA A 64 -16.52 -18.84 -8.73
CA ALA A 64 -15.14 -19.23 -8.97
C ALA A 64 -15.02 -20.13 -10.21
N ALA A 65 -15.92 -21.12 -10.35
CA ALA A 65 -15.98 -21.99 -11.52
C ALA A 65 -16.31 -21.21 -12.81
N GLN A 66 -17.25 -20.27 -12.77
CA GLN A 66 -17.56 -19.40 -13.90
C GLN A 66 -16.42 -18.45 -14.26
N LEU A 67 -15.62 -18.02 -13.28
CA LEU A 67 -14.43 -17.19 -13.50
C LEU A 67 -13.31 -18.00 -14.16
N GLU A 68 -13.10 -19.25 -13.71
CA GLU A 68 -12.13 -20.18 -14.30
C GLU A 68 -12.52 -20.58 -15.73
N GLU A 69 -13.81 -20.81 -15.99
CA GLU A 69 -14.34 -21.07 -17.34
C GLU A 69 -14.14 -19.87 -18.28
N GLN A 70 -14.39 -18.65 -17.81
CA GLN A 70 -14.14 -17.42 -18.58
C GLN A 70 -12.65 -17.13 -18.80
N ALA A 71 -11.79 -17.49 -17.84
CA ALA A 71 -10.34 -17.38 -17.98
C ALA A 71 -9.78 -18.39 -18.99
N ALA A 72 -10.32 -19.62 -19.01
CA ALA A 72 -9.98 -20.65 -19.98
C ALA A 72 -10.42 -20.29 -21.42
N ASP A 73 -11.56 -19.61 -21.58
CA ASP A 73 -12.05 -19.12 -22.88
C ASP A 73 -11.17 -17.98 -23.45
N LYS A 74 -10.69 -17.07 -22.59
CA LYS A 74 -9.73 -16.01 -22.98
C LYS A 74 -8.31 -16.51 -23.25
N GLY A 75 -7.96 -17.74 -22.83
CA GLY A 75 -6.63 -18.34 -22.97
C GLY A 75 -6.28 -18.90 -24.36
N LYS A 76 -7.19 -18.85 -25.34
CA LYS A 76 -6.94 -19.36 -26.70
C LYS A 76 -6.28 -18.37 -27.66
N GLY A 77 -5.80 -17.22 -27.16
CA GLY A 77 -5.30 -16.11 -27.97
C GLY A 77 -3.89 -15.59 -27.67
N ALA A 78 -3.08 -16.23 -26.82
CA ALA A 78 -1.70 -15.79 -26.63
C ALA A 78 -0.79 -16.97 -26.24
N VAL A 79 -0.22 -17.62 -27.25
CA VAL A 79 1.02 -18.40 -27.08
C VAL A 79 2.15 -17.73 -27.86
N ALA A 80 3.28 -17.65 -27.18
CA ALA A 80 4.65 -17.40 -27.65
C ALA A 80 5.07 -15.95 -27.92
N ALA A 81 5.74 -15.36 -26.93
CA ALA A 81 7.03 -14.72 -27.15
C ALA A 81 8.04 -15.30 -26.14
N ASP A 82 8.89 -16.16 -26.68
CA ASP A 82 10.13 -16.68 -26.10
C ASP A 82 11.07 -15.55 -25.68
N GLY A 83 11.95 -15.85 -24.71
CA GLY A 83 12.61 -14.88 -23.86
C GLY A 83 13.58 -13.91 -24.53
N VAL A 84 13.73 -12.76 -23.90
CA VAL A 84 14.98 -11.98 -23.88
C VAL A 84 15.16 -11.45 -22.46
N ALA A 85 16.34 -11.74 -21.92
CA ALA A 85 16.85 -11.20 -20.67
C ALA A 85 16.78 -9.66 -20.70
N GLY A 86 16.06 -9.08 -19.74
CA GLY A 86 16.11 -7.67 -19.44
C GLY A 86 17.22 -7.41 -18.43
N ASP A 87 18.43 -7.21 -18.92
CA ASP A 87 19.42 -6.38 -18.23
C ASP A 87 18.83 -4.96 -18.18
N GLY A 88 18.59 -4.48 -16.97
CA GLY A 88 17.82 -3.26 -16.71
C GLY A 88 18.05 -2.81 -15.28
N GLU A 89 19.33 -2.72 -14.90
CA GLU A 89 19.78 -2.01 -13.72
C GLU A 89 19.42 -0.54 -13.90
N GLY A 90 18.48 -0.06 -13.09
CA GLY A 90 17.93 1.28 -13.15
C GLY A 90 17.66 1.82 -11.75
N ALA A 91 18.45 2.82 -11.39
CA ALA A 91 18.31 3.77 -10.29
C ALA A 91 18.70 3.29 -8.88
N ASP A 92 20.01 3.34 -8.61
CA ASP A 92 20.52 3.73 -7.29
C ASP A 92 20.33 5.25 -7.16
N GLU A 93 19.48 5.67 -6.22
CA GLU A 93 19.46 7.03 -5.70
C GLU A 93 20.73 7.29 -4.88
N GLN A 94 21.60 8.19 -5.35
CA GLN A 94 22.49 8.94 -4.47
C GLN A 94 22.36 10.44 -4.75
N GLY A 95 21.37 11.03 -4.10
CA GLY A 95 21.47 12.42 -3.66
C GLY A 95 22.37 12.47 -2.44
N ASP A 96 23.65 12.78 -2.63
CA ASP A 96 24.54 13.23 -1.57
C ASP A 96 24.93 14.69 -1.79
N SER A 97 24.65 15.47 -0.76
CA SER A 97 24.91 16.88 -0.58
C SER A 97 26.40 17.21 -0.50
N SER A 98 26.90 18.20 -1.27
CA SER A 98 27.76 19.25 -0.69
C SER A 98 28.08 20.37 -1.68
N SER A 99 27.82 21.62 -1.25
CA SER A 99 28.68 22.82 -1.35
C SER A 99 29.73 22.85 -2.48
N LYS A 100 29.81 23.86 -3.36
CA LYS A 100 30.25 25.25 -3.09
C LYS A 100 30.43 26.01 -4.43
N ASP A 101 30.48 27.36 -4.36
CA ASP A 101 30.86 28.33 -5.42
C ASP A 101 29.73 28.68 -6.45
N THR A 102 29.34 29.94 -6.71
CA THR A 102 30.08 31.22 -6.78
C THR A 102 29.08 32.41 -6.74
N PRO A 103 29.42 33.58 -6.15
CA PRO A 103 28.51 34.74 -6.11
C PRO A 103 28.47 35.50 -7.46
N ALA A 104 27.26 35.78 -7.94
CA ALA A 104 27.03 36.70 -9.05
C ALA A 104 26.40 38.00 -8.52
N LYS A 105 27.15 39.11 -8.61
CA LYS A 105 26.64 40.44 -9.00
C LYS A 105 27.80 41.44 -9.12
N GLU A 106 28.27 41.61 -10.35
CA GLU A 106 29.07 42.76 -10.77
C GLU A 106 28.13 43.91 -11.13
N ASN A 107 28.51 45.11 -10.70
CA ASN A 107 27.81 46.39 -10.90
C ASN A 107 27.80 46.82 -12.36
N ALA A 108 26.67 47.40 -12.80
CA ALA A 108 26.64 48.43 -13.83
C ALA A 108 25.49 49.39 -13.53
#